data_AF-A0A248JX03-F1
#
_entry.id   AF-A0A248JX03-F1
#
_cell.length_a   1.000
_cell.length_b   1.000
_cell.length_c   1.000
_cell.angle_alpha   90.00
_cell.angle_beta   90.00
_cell.angle_gamma   90.00
#
_symmetry.space_group_name_H-M   'P 1'
#
loop_
_entity.id
_entity.type
_entity.pdbx_description
1 polymer ?
#
loop_
_entity_poly.entity_id
_entity_poly.type
_entity_poly.pdbx_seq_one_letter_code
_entity_poly.pdbx_strand_id
1 'polypeptide(L)'
;MATLVEASLDDLKRLPPTAEEALEGGESLSSAFLDRIERYAEDSTEDQIREKWGRILAQEIRKPGTFAAKELRILDEIDGKTASLFERICQYRIDKFIIKDFSGDLPLSEIEDLASAGLLSNPGPTGHSVRFTEQPSETGRLLFIPFGNSAIGTPYAGPPPSNLAYKNLINMNDQNLMLHVYILTSSGHRISSILEDKSDNNLERLCERLAGCLAPSEVIRYKAVDGRYQIASIHKNSAESEKDN
;
A
#
# COMPACT_ATOMS: atom_id res chain seq x y z
N MET A 1 0.24 29.59 -11.14
CA MET A 1 0.52 28.79 -12.36
C MET A 1 1.99 28.43 -12.57
N ALA A 2 2.94 29.37 -12.71
CA ALA A 2 4.34 29.04 -13.00
C ALA A 2 4.98 28.04 -12.01
N THR A 3 4.72 28.21 -10.71
CA THR A 3 5.27 27.35 -9.64
C THR A 3 4.62 25.96 -9.54
N LEU A 4 3.35 25.83 -9.93
CA LEU A 4 2.65 24.54 -9.97
C LEU A 4 3.24 23.64 -11.06
N VAL A 5 3.38 24.20 -12.27
CA VAL A 5 3.94 23.48 -13.42
C VAL A 5 5.39 23.10 -13.14
N GLU A 6 6.17 23.99 -12.54
CA GLU A 6 7.55 23.72 -12.12
C GLU A 6 7.63 22.55 -11.13
N ALA A 7 6.84 22.58 -10.06
CA ALA A 7 6.79 21.47 -9.09
C ALA A 7 6.37 20.14 -9.73
N SER A 8 5.43 20.18 -10.68
CA SER A 8 4.98 19.00 -11.41
C SER A 8 6.05 18.44 -12.34
N LEU A 9 6.75 19.32 -13.06
CA LEU A 9 7.88 18.96 -13.92
C LEU A 9 9.04 18.38 -13.12
N ASP A 10 9.33 18.94 -11.95
CA ASP A 10 10.40 18.43 -11.10
C ASP A 10 10.08 17.05 -10.52
N ASP A 11 8.81 16.78 -10.17
CA ASP A 11 8.38 15.43 -9.78
C ASP A 11 8.50 14.44 -10.95
N LEU A 12 8.08 14.82 -12.16
CA LEU A 12 8.22 14.00 -13.37
C LEU A 12 9.69 13.72 -13.74
N LYS A 13 10.59 14.69 -13.53
CA LYS A 13 12.04 14.47 -13.74
C LYS A 13 12.61 13.50 -12.71
N ARG A 14 12.18 13.62 -11.45
CA ARG A 14 12.64 12.75 -10.35
C ARG A 14 12.13 11.32 -10.50
N LEU A 15 10.88 11.17 -10.92
CA LEU A 15 10.18 9.91 -11.11
C LEU A 15 9.59 9.88 -12.53
N PRO A 16 10.39 9.53 -13.55
CA PRO A 16 9.91 9.49 -14.92
C PRO A 16 8.82 8.42 -15.10
N PRO A 17 7.85 8.62 -16.01
CA PRO A 17 6.85 7.61 -16.33
C PRO A 17 7.52 6.31 -16.78
N THR A 18 6.96 5.18 -16.38
CA THR A 18 7.31 3.88 -16.93
C THR A 18 6.90 3.77 -18.40
N ALA A 19 7.41 2.77 -19.13
CA ALA A 19 7.05 2.56 -20.53
C ALA A 19 5.53 2.34 -20.72
N GLU A 20 4.88 1.70 -19.75
CA GLU A 20 3.43 1.47 -19.74
C GLU A 20 2.66 2.78 -19.48
N GLU A 21 3.05 3.55 -18.47
CA GLU A 21 2.47 4.86 -18.18
C GLU A 21 2.70 5.87 -19.32
N ALA A 22 3.82 5.80 -20.02
CA ALA A 22 4.07 6.66 -21.18
C ALA A 22 3.16 6.32 -22.38
N LEU A 23 2.72 5.05 -22.49
CA LEU A 23 1.76 4.61 -23.51
C LEU A 23 0.32 4.99 -23.12
N GLU A 24 -0.05 4.85 -21.84
CA GLU A 24 -1.38 5.22 -21.32
C GLU A 24 -1.56 6.74 -21.17
N GLY A 25 -0.51 7.46 -20.77
CA GLY A 25 -0.47 8.92 -20.56
C GLY A 25 -0.58 9.75 -21.84
N GLY A 26 -0.81 9.11 -22.99
CA GLY A 26 -1.16 9.78 -24.25
C GLY A 26 -2.58 10.35 -24.28
N GLU A 27 -3.42 10.02 -23.30
CA GLU A 27 -4.75 10.64 -23.16
C GLU A 27 -4.64 12.08 -22.62
N SER A 28 -5.39 13.00 -23.23
CA SER A 28 -5.41 14.40 -22.78
C SER A 28 -6.08 14.52 -21.42
N LEU A 29 -5.44 15.22 -20.47
CA LEU A 29 -6.02 15.60 -19.20
C LEU A 29 -7.39 16.27 -19.38
N SER A 30 -8.36 15.90 -18.54
CA SER A 30 -9.70 16.51 -18.64
C SER A 30 -9.65 18.00 -18.29
N SER A 31 -10.35 18.84 -19.06
CA SER A 31 -10.43 20.28 -18.77
C SER A 31 -11.00 20.56 -17.38
N ALA A 32 -12.01 19.79 -16.96
CA ALA A 32 -12.61 19.91 -15.63
C ALA A 32 -11.63 19.61 -14.48
N PHE A 33 -10.64 18.74 -14.70
CA PHE A 33 -9.55 18.51 -13.75
C PHE A 33 -8.60 19.70 -13.72
N LEU A 34 -8.13 20.17 -14.89
CA LEU A 34 -7.25 21.33 -15.01
C LEU A 34 -7.87 22.57 -14.34
N ASP A 35 -9.11 22.91 -14.68
CA ASP A 35 -9.84 24.05 -14.11
C ASP A 35 -9.96 23.99 -12.58
N ARG A 36 -9.96 22.78 -11.98
CA ARG A 36 -9.99 22.62 -10.52
C ARG A 36 -8.61 22.78 -9.92
N ILE A 37 -7.62 22.11 -10.48
CA ILE A 37 -6.23 22.19 -10.00
C ILE A 37 -5.73 23.63 -10.07
N GLU A 38 -6.05 24.37 -11.13
CA GLU A 38 -5.71 25.79 -11.28
C GLU A 38 -6.31 26.62 -10.15
N ARG A 39 -7.61 26.48 -9.88
CA ARG A 39 -8.27 27.19 -8.77
C ARG A 39 -7.65 26.87 -7.41
N TYR A 40 -7.41 25.59 -7.12
CA TYR A 40 -6.80 25.19 -5.85
C TYR A 40 -5.36 25.69 -5.69
N ALA A 41 -4.61 25.79 -6.80
CA ALA A 41 -3.26 26.32 -6.78
C ALA A 41 -3.22 27.87 -6.70
N GLU A 42 -4.21 28.56 -7.26
CA GLU A 42 -4.35 30.02 -7.19
C GLU A 42 -4.77 30.50 -5.79
N ASP A 43 -5.71 29.81 -5.17
CA ASP A 43 -6.20 30.15 -3.82
C ASP A 43 -5.15 29.87 -2.73
N SER A 44 -4.08 29.13 -3.07
CA SER A 44 -3.03 28.76 -2.12
C SER A 44 -1.81 29.69 -2.16
N THR A 45 -1.57 30.35 -1.03
CA THR A 45 -0.40 31.22 -0.82
C THR A 45 0.83 30.49 -0.27
N GLU A 46 0.69 29.21 0.11
CA GLU A 46 1.76 28.42 0.73
C GLU A 46 2.43 27.50 -0.29
N ASP A 47 3.76 27.53 -0.35
CA ASP A 47 4.54 26.74 -1.32
C ASP A 47 4.38 25.22 -1.11
N GLN A 48 4.14 24.77 0.12
CA GLN A 48 3.89 23.35 0.43
C GLN A 48 2.61 22.82 -0.23
N ILE A 49 1.56 23.64 -0.28
CA ILE A 49 0.30 23.26 -0.92
C ILE A 49 0.47 23.21 -2.44
N ARG A 50 1.26 24.11 -3.02
CA ARG A 50 1.60 24.08 -4.46
C ARG A 50 2.41 22.84 -4.82
N GLU A 51 3.36 22.43 -3.98
CA GLU A 51 4.11 21.19 -4.17
C GLU A 51 3.18 19.97 -4.17
N LYS A 52 2.24 19.91 -3.23
CA LYS A 52 1.22 18.85 -3.16
C LYS A 52 0.39 18.79 -4.44
N TRP A 53 -0.12 19.92 -4.93
CA TRP A 53 -0.87 19.97 -6.19
C TRP A 53 0.00 19.66 -7.42
N GLY A 54 1.29 20.02 -7.39
CA GLY A 54 2.26 19.65 -8.42
C GLY A 54 2.43 18.13 -8.55
N ARG A 55 2.49 17.41 -7.42
CA ARG A 55 2.54 15.93 -7.40
C ARG A 55 1.25 15.30 -7.92
N ILE A 56 0.09 15.88 -7.58
CA ILE A 56 -1.22 15.43 -8.09
C ILE A 56 -1.28 15.57 -9.61
N LEU A 57 -0.86 16.73 -10.14
CA LEU A 57 -0.79 16.97 -11.57
C LEU A 57 0.20 16.01 -12.26
N ALA A 58 1.36 15.75 -11.64
CA ALA A 58 2.35 14.83 -12.19
C ALA A 58 1.78 13.41 -12.29
N GLN A 59 1.02 12.98 -11.28
CA GLN A 59 0.37 11.67 -11.31
C GLN A 59 -0.77 11.57 -12.32
N GLU A 60 -1.58 12.62 -12.48
CA GLU A 60 -2.61 12.65 -13.52
C GLU A 60 -1.97 12.66 -14.93
N ILE A 61 -0.79 13.28 -15.11
CA ILE A 61 -0.01 13.20 -16.36
C ILE A 61 0.49 11.78 -16.62
N ARG A 62 1.01 11.08 -15.61
CA ARG A 62 1.45 9.68 -15.76
C ARG A 62 0.28 8.75 -16.08
N LYS A 63 -0.85 8.97 -15.42
CA LYS A 63 -2.04 8.12 -15.57
C LYS A 63 -3.33 8.96 -15.47
N PRO A 64 -3.86 9.43 -16.62
CA PRO A 64 -5.11 10.17 -16.65
C PRO A 64 -6.27 9.38 -16.03
N GLY A 65 -7.17 10.08 -15.33
CA GLY A 65 -8.29 9.48 -14.61
C GLY A 65 -7.95 8.86 -13.25
N THR A 66 -6.73 9.09 -12.74
CA THR A 66 -6.33 8.61 -11.41
C THR A 66 -7.13 9.28 -10.31
N PHE A 67 -7.34 10.61 -10.40
CA PHE A 67 -8.10 11.36 -9.41
C PHE A 67 -9.49 11.75 -9.93
N ALA A 68 -10.54 11.29 -9.26
CA ALA A 68 -11.88 11.79 -9.49
C ALA A 68 -12.16 13.02 -8.62
N ALA A 69 -13.31 13.66 -8.86
CA ALA A 69 -13.78 14.82 -8.11
C ALA A 69 -13.75 14.62 -6.58
N LYS A 70 -14.03 13.40 -6.14
CA LYS A 70 -14.04 13.03 -4.73
C LYS A 70 -12.65 13.10 -4.11
N GLU A 71 -11.62 12.59 -4.78
CA GLU A 71 -10.26 12.62 -4.26
C GLU A 71 -9.72 14.05 -4.14
N LEU A 72 -10.00 14.91 -5.13
CA LEU A 72 -9.60 16.32 -5.07
C LEU A 72 -10.26 17.05 -3.90
N ARG A 73 -11.54 16.76 -3.64
CA ARG A 73 -12.27 17.33 -2.49
C ARG A 73 -11.69 16.87 -1.16
N ILE A 74 -11.37 15.58 -1.01
CA ILE A 74 -10.71 15.08 0.21
C ILE A 74 -9.38 15.79 0.41
N LEU A 75 -8.59 15.96 -0.64
CA LEU A 75 -7.29 16.63 -0.58
C LEU A 75 -7.37 18.11 -0.21
N ASP A 76 -8.47 18.77 -0.56
CA ASP A 76 -8.75 20.17 -0.22
C ASP A 76 -9.27 20.33 1.21
N GLU A 77 -10.15 19.43 1.66
CA GLU A 77 -10.81 19.52 2.97
C GLU A 77 -10.01 18.89 4.13
N ILE A 78 -9.01 18.05 3.84
CA ILE A 78 -8.21 17.37 4.86
C ILE A 78 -7.37 18.36 5.67
N ASP A 79 -7.46 18.28 6.99
CA ASP A 79 -6.64 19.10 7.88
C ASP A 79 -5.19 18.59 7.96
N GLY A 80 -4.27 19.48 8.36
CA GLY A 80 -2.83 19.18 8.40
C GLY A 80 -2.45 18.02 9.33
N LYS A 81 -3.18 17.82 10.44
CA LYS A 81 -2.91 16.72 11.38
C LYS A 81 -3.30 15.39 10.74
N THR A 82 -4.49 15.30 10.14
CA THR A 82 -4.94 14.09 9.44
C THR A 82 -4.07 13.78 8.23
N ALA A 83 -3.64 14.81 7.47
CA ALA A 83 -2.73 14.63 6.34
C ALA A 83 -1.36 14.07 6.77
N SER A 84 -0.77 14.63 7.83
CA SER A 84 0.52 14.17 8.37
C SER A 84 0.44 12.74 8.91
N LEU A 85 -0.67 12.42 9.58
CA LEU A 85 -0.97 11.07 10.03
C LEU A 85 -1.05 10.09 8.86
N PHE A 86 -1.78 10.46 7.80
CA PHE A 86 -1.93 9.65 6.60
C PHE A 86 -0.59 9.38 5.90
N GLU A 87 0.24 10.41 5.76
CA GLU A 87 1.58 10.28 5.20
C GLU A 87 2.45 9.33 6.02
N ARG A 88 2.46 9.49 7.36
CA ARG A 88 3.22 8.63 8.27
C ARG A 88 2.86 7.16 8.10
N ILE A 89 1.58 6.81 8.08
CA ILE A 89 1.15 5.40 8.00
C ILE A 89 1.35 4.82 6.60
N CYS A 90 1.26 5.65 5.55
CA CYS A 90 1.46 5.21 4.17
C CYS A 90 2.91 4.78 3.88
N GLN A 91 3.88 5.13 4.73
CA GLN A 91 5.25 4.62 4.62
C GLN A 91 5.32 3.09 4.77
N TYR A 92 4.32 2.48 5.42
CA TYR A 92 4.21 1.03 5.65
C TYR A 92 3.17 0.34 4.76
N ARG A 93 2.75 1.04 3.70
CA ARG A 93 1.79 0.55 2.72
C ARG A 93 2.40 -0.57 1.88
N ILE A 94 1.58 -1.57 1.59
CA ILE A 94 1.74 -2.53 0.50
C ILE A 94 0.40 -2.53 -0.25
N ASP A 95 0.40 -2.01 -1.48
CA ASP A 95 -0.84 -1.81 -2.25
C ASP A 95 -1.88 -0.97 -1.47
N LYS A 96 -3.07 -1.49 -1.14
CA LYS A 96 -4.09 -0.79 -0.33
C LYS A 96 -4.01 -1.12 1.17
N PHE A 97 -3.05 -1.93 1.58
CA PHE A 97 -2.94 -2.44 2.94
C PHE A 97 -1.82 -1.73 3.69
N ILE A 98 -2.03 -1.43 4.96
CA ILE A 98 -1.01 -0.90 5.87
C ILE A 98 -0.77 -1.96 6.94
N ILE A 99 0.46 -2.45 7.04
CA ILE A 99 0.81 -3.55 7.93
C ILE A 99 0.91 -3.05 9.37
N LYS A 100 0.05 -3.55 10.27
CA LYS A 100 -0.02 -3.07 11.67
C LYS A 100 1.27 -3.30 12.46
N ASP A 101 1.98 -4.41 12.21
CA ASP A 101 3.29 -4.67 12.83
C ASP A 101 4.33 -3.59 12.52
N PHE A 102 4.18 -2.89 11.38
CA PHE A 102 5.11 -1.85 10.95
C PHE A 102 4.65 -0.45 11.34
N SER A 103 3.36 -0.17 11.20
CA SER A 103 2.78 1.14 11.55
C SER A 103 2.59 1.34 13.05
N GLY A 104 2.54 0.25 13.82
CA GLY A 104 2.01 0.24 15.17
C GLY A 104 0.47 0.28 15.20
N ASP A 105 -0.08 0.08 16.39
CA ASP A 105 -1.51 0.29 16.65
C ASP A 105 -1.82 1.79 16.70
N LEU A 106 -2.78 2.21 15.90
CA LEU A 106 -3.30 3.58 15.91
C LEU A 106 -4.32 3.74 17.05
N PRO A 107 -4.28 4.85 17.81
CA PRO A 107 -5.35 5.23 18.72
C PRO A 107 -6.70 5.29 18.00
N LEU A 108 -7.79 5.00 18.71
CA LEU A 108 -9.14 5.01 18.12
C LEU A 108 -9.48 6.35 17.46
N SER A 109 -9.08 7.47 18.08
CA SER A 109 -9.27 8.81 17.50
C SER A 109 -8.54 9.00 16.17
N GLU A 110 -7.34 8.43 16.00
CA GLU A 110 -6.61 8.50 14.73
C GLU A 110 -7.28 7.66 13.64
N ILE A 111 -7.84 6.50 14.01
CA ILE A 111 -8.64 5.67 13.09
C ILE A 111 -9.89 6.42 12.65
N GLU A 112 -10.58 7.08 13.58
CA GLU A 112 -11.78 7.87 13.32
C GLU A 112 -11.51 9.09 12.45
N ASP A 113 -10.41 9.82 12.70
CA ASP A 113 -9.97 10.96 11.88
C ASP A 113 -9.77 10.52 10.42
N LEU A 114 -8.98 9.46 10.18
CA LEU A 114 -8.70 8.93 8.85
C LEU A 114 -9.94 8.33 8.15
N ALA A 115 -10.81 7.68 8.91
CA ALA A 115 -12.04 7.10 8.37
C ALA A 115 -13.05 8.18 8.00
N SER A 116 -13.19 9.21 8.82
CA SER A 116 -14.09 10.36 8.55
C SER A 116 -13.62 11.18 7.35
N ALA A 117 -12.31 11.31 7.15
CA ALA A 117 -11.72 11.88 5.94
C ALA A 117 -11.87 10.96 4.69
N GLY A 118 -12.39 9.74 4.86
CA GLY A 118 -12.58 8.79 3.77
C GLY A 118 -11.29 8.16 3.25
N LEU A 119 -10.19 8.21 4.00
CA LEU A 119 -8.88 7.66 3.61
C LEU A 119 -8.74 6.19 4.01
N LEU A 120 -9.31 5.82 5.16
CA LEU A 120 -9.20 4.49 5.74
C LEU A 120 -10.59 3.87 5.89
N SER A 121 -10.72 2.57 5.60
CA SER A 121 -11.95 1.84 5.90
C SER A 121 -12.03 1.66 7.42
N ASN A 122 -13.15 2.00 8.07
CA ASN A 122 -13.27 1.90 9.52
C ASN A 122 -13.37 0.42 9.96
N PRO A 123 -12.34 -0.16 10.60
CA PRO A 123 -12.36 -1.55 11.04
C PRO A 123 -12.98 -1.75 12.43
N GLY A 124 -13.32 -0.66 13.14
CA GLY A 124 -13.42 -0.68 14.60
C GLY A 124 -12.05 -0.80 15.29
N PRO A 125 -12.01 -1.07 16.61
CA PRO A 125 -10.81 -0.92 17.43
C PRO A 125 -9.71 -1.95 17.14
N THR A 126 -10.02 -3.09 16.53
CA THR A 126 -9.06 -4.19 16.33
C THR A 126 -8.29 -4.11 15.01
N GLY A 127 -8.68 -3.24 14.08
CA GLY A 127 -8.15 -3.26 12.72
C GLY A 127 -8.83 -4.33 11.84
N HIS A 128 -8.40 -4.40 10.59
CA HIS A 128 -8.81 -5.48 9.67
C HIS A 128 -7.88 -6.67 9.84
N SER A 129 -8.37 -7.83 9.39
CA SER A 129 -7.58 -9.04 9.28
C SER A 129 -7.77 -9.61 7.88
N VAL A 130 -6.67 -9.82 7.16
CA VAL A 130 -6.69 -10.45 5.84
C VAL A 130 -6.27 -11.90 5.98
N ARG A 131 -7.08 -12.79 5.42
CA ARG A 131 -6.87 -14.23 5.52
C ARG A 131 -5.93 -14.70 4.43
N PHE A 132 -4.99 -15.57 4.80
CA PHE A 132 -4.30 -16.39 3.81
C PHE A 132 -5.28 -17.42 3.23
N THR A 133 -5.42 -17.44 1.92
CA THR A 133 -6.25 -18.43 1.22
C THR A 133 -5.41 -19.64 0.84
N GLU A 134 -5.94 -20.84 1.04
CA GLU A 134 -5.30 -22.05 0.50
C GLU A 134 -5.42 -22.07 -1.03
N GLN A 135 -4.30 -22.28 -1.71
CA GLN A 135 -4.18 -22.42 -3.15
C GLN A 135 -3.45 -23.72 -3.50
N PRO A 136 -3.88 -24.47 -4.53
CA PRO A 136 -3.11 -25.59 -5.06
C PRO A 136 -1.76 -25.11 -5.62
N SER A 137 -0.73 -25.94 -5.48
CA SER A 137 0.61 -25.70 -6.01
C SER A 137 1.24 -27.00 -6.49
N GLU A 138 2.31 -26.91 -7.29
CA GLU A 138 3.03 -28.09 -7.78
C GLU A 138 3.59 -28.97 -6.64
N THR A 139 3.96 -28.36 -5.51
CA THR A 139 4.57 -29.03 -4.36
C THR A 139 3.58 -29.36 -3.24
N GLY A 140 2.28 -29.10 -3.44
CA GLY A 140 1.22 -29.35 -2.45
C GLY A 140 0.25 -28.17 -2.31
N ARG A 141 -0.01 -27.73 -1.08
CA ARG A 141 -0.88 -26.58 -0.79
C ARG A 141 -0.04 -25.37 -0.38
N LEU A 142 -0.45 -24.18 -0.81
CA LEU A 142 0.12 -22.89 -0.41
C LEU A 142 -0.91 -22.09 0.37
N LEU A 143 -0.51 -21.46 1.45
CA LEU A 143 -1.23 -20.32 2.02
C LEU A 143 -0.81 -19.07 1.27
N PHE A 144 -1.77 -18.34 0.72
CA PHE A 144 -1.51 -17.25 -0.24
C PHE A 144 -2.32 -15.99 0.08
N ILE A 145 -1.68 -14.83 0.00
CA ILE A 145 -2.29 -13.51 0.16
C ILE A 145 -1.84 -12.56 -0.97
N PRO A 146 -2.76 -12.06 -1.81
CA PRO A 146 -2.44 -11.10 -2.85
C PRO A 146 -2.45 -9.65 -2.33
N PHE A 147 -1.57 -8.84 -2.91
CA PHE A 147 -1.37 -7.41 -2.70
C PHE A 147 -1.24 -6.70 -4.06
N GLY A 148 -2.35 -6.53 -4.78
CA GLY A 148 -2.35 -5.91 -6.11
C GLY A 148 -1.51 -6.69 -7.12
N ASN A 149 -0.34 -6.16 -7.48
CA ASN A 149 0.61 -6.78 -8.42
C ASN A 149 1.67 -7.66 -7.73
N SER A 150 1.61 -7.82 -6.42
CA SER A 150 2.51 -8.70 -5.67
C SER A 150 1.72 -9.64 -4.78
N ALA A 151 2.34 -10.73 -4.33
CA ALA A 151 1.71 -11.61 -3.36
C ALA A 151 2.75 -12.29 -2.47
N ILE A 152 2.28 -12.83 -1.35
CA ILE A 152 3.06 -13.70 -0.49
C ILE A 152 2.40 -15.07 -0.46
N GLY A 153 3.21 -16.11 -0.57
CA GLY A 153 2.81 -17.49 -0.31
C GLY A 153 3.74 -18.18 0.68
N THR A 154 3.24 -19.20 1.35
CA THR A 154 4.06 -20.11 2.16
C THR A 154 3.49 -21.52 2.04
N PRO A 155 4.32 -22.58 1.99
CA PRO A 155 3.81 -23.95 1.96
C PRO A 155 2.94 -24.26 3.18
N TYR A 156 1.80 -24.88 2.95
CA TYR A 156 0.90 -25.31 4.02
C TYR A 156 1.40 -26.65 4.58
N ALA A 157 2.01 -26.61 5.77
CA ALA A 157 2.44 -27.81 6.50
C ALA A 157 1.42 -28.29 7.55
N GLY A 158 0.22 -27.73 7.58
CA GLY A 158 -0.80 -27.97 8.60
C GLY A 158 -1.21 -26.68 9.31
N PRO A 159 -2.14 -26.76 10.29
CA PRO A 159 -2.48 -25.59 11.09
C PRO A 159 -1.23 -25.10 11.84
N PRO A 160 -0.93 -23.79 11.81
CA PRO A 160 0.18 -23.26 12.57
C PRO A 160 -0.01 -23.59 14.06
N PRO A 161 1.07 -23.88 14.82
CA PRO A 161 0.95 -24.15 16.24
C PRO A 161 0.16 -23.06 16.97
N SER A 162 -0.75 -23.44 17.87
CA SER A 162 -1.69 -22.52 18.54
C SER A 162 -1.02 -21.45 19.43
N ASN A 163 0.28 -21.56 19.67
CA ASN A 163 1.11 -20.59 20.38
C ASN A 163 1.79 -19.55 19.47
N LEU A 164 1.56 -19.57 18.15
CA LEU A 164 1.99 -18.54 17.20
C LEU A 164 1.15 -17.25 17.29
N ALA A 165 0.96 -16.71 18.48
CA ALA A 165 0.59 -15.31 18.63
C ALA A 165 1.87 -14.48 18.49
N TYR A 166 2.45 -14.41 17.28
CA TYR A 166 3.60 -13.56 17.04
C TYR A 166 3.14 -12.10 17.03
N LYS A 167 3.25 -11.47 18.22
CA LYS A 167 3.21 -10.02 18.48
C LYS A 167 2.51 -9.21 17.39
N ASN A 168 1.18 -9.29 17.32
CA ASN A 168 0.33 -8.44 16.47
C ASN A 168 0.48 -8.58 14.94
N LEU A 169 1.42 -9.38 14.42
CA LEU A 169 1.58 -9.60 12.98
C LEU A 169 0.54 -10.61 12.47
N ILE A 170 0.42 -11.73 13.17
CA ILE A 170 -0.44 -12.84 12.79
C ILE A 170 -1.35 -13.20 13.96
N ASN A 171 -2.63 -13.45 13.67
CA ASN A 171 -3.54 -14.10 14.60
C ASN A 171 -4.14 -15.36 13.97
N MET A 172 -4.43 -16.33 14.82
CA MET A 172 -5.18 -17.52 14.48
C MET A 172 -6.61 -17.35 14.96
N ASN A 173 -7.54 -17.31 14.02
CA ASN A 173 -8.94 -17.57 14.33
C ASN A 173 -9.37 -18.80 13.54
N ASP A 174 -9.95 -19.79 14.24
CA ASP A 174 -10.50 -21.02 13.65
C ASP A 174 -9.61 -21.64 12.55
N GLN A 175 -8.33 -21.91 12.86
CA GLN A 175 -7.34 -22.54 11.98
C GLN A 175 -6.80 -21.72 10.80
N ASN A 176 -7.17 -20.45 10.66
CA ASN A 176 -6.72 -19.61 9.56
C ASN A 176 -5.59 -18.65 9.97
N LEU A 177 -4.55 -18.59 9.13
CA LEU A 177 -3.50 -17.59 9.24
C LEU A 177 -4.07 -16.24 8.79
N MET A 178 -4.04 -15.24 9.68
CA MET A 178 -4.57 -13.89 9.40
C MET A 178 -3.48 -12.85 9.58
N LEU A 179 -3.35 -11.92 8.64
CA LEU A 179 -2.47 -10.75 8.73
C LEU A 179 -3.27 -9.54 9.23
N HIS A 180 -2.78 -8.87 10.26
CA HIS A 180 -3.39 -7.66 10.81
C HIS A 180 -3.00 -6.42 10.00
N VAL A 181 -4.00 -5.72 9.48
CA VAL A 181 -3.80 -4.58 8.58
C VAL A 181 -4.80 -3.47 8.84
N TYR A 182 -4.45 -2.25 8.44
CA TYR A 182 -5.43 -1.25 8.04
C TYR A 182 -5.65 -1.30 6.54
N ILE A 183 -6.85 -0.95 6.07
CA ILE A 183 -7.21 -1.01 4.65
C ILE A 183 -7.57 0.41 4.20
N LEU A 184 -6.88 0.90 3.18
CA LEU A 184 -7.22 2.14 2.52
C LEU A 184 -8.54 2.00 1.77
N THR A 185 -9.36 3.04 1.77
CA THR A 185 -10.49 3.11 0.84
C THR A 185 -9.96 3.25 -0.60
N SER A 186 -10.84 3.13 -1.60
CA SER A 186 -10.45 3.43 -2.99
C SER A 186 -9.87 4.85 -3.15
N SER A 187 -10.46 5.82 -2.45
CA SER A 187 -9.98 7.21 -2.47
C SER A 187 -8.66 7.35 -1.72
N GLY A 188 -8.52 6.72 -0.55
CA GLY A 188 -7.26 6.69 0.20
C GLY A 188 -6.13 6.06 -0.61
N HIS A 189 -6.37 4.92 -1.25
CA HIS A 189 -5.36 4.25 -2.06
C HIS A 189 -4.91 5.12 -3.25
N ARG A 190 -5.85 5.76 -3.96
CA ARG A 190 -5.52 6.72 -5.04
C ARG A 190 -4.73 7.91 -4.52
N ILE A 191 -5.19 8.55 -3.44
CA ILE A 191 -4.47 9.68 -2.83
C ILE A 191 -3.06 9.27 -2.39
N SER A 192 -2.91 8.05 -1.91
CA SER A 192 -1.61 7.53 -1.46
C SER A 192 -0.56 7.41 -2.57
N SER A 193 -0.95 7.45 -3.86
CA SER A 193 -0.04 7.41 -5.00
C SER A 193 0.81 8.67 -5.16
N ILE A 194 0.42 9.80 -4.56
CA ILE A 194 1.25 11.02 -4.55
C ILE A 194 2.41 10.95 -3.54
N LEU A 195 2.41 9.92 -2.71
CA LEU A 195 3.44 9.64 -1.71
C LEU A 195 4.44 8.63 -2.28
N GLU A 196 5.66 8.65 -1.76
CA GLU A 196 6.69 7.67 -2.11
C GLU A 196 6.19 6.23 -1.92
N ASP A 197 6.30 5.40 -2.94
CA ASP A 197 5.88 4.00 -2.87
C ASP A 197 7.00 3.11 -2.32
N LYS A 198 6.81 2.63 -1.09
CA LYS A 198 7.72 1.71 -0.39
C LYS A 198 7.18 0.28 -0.37
N SER A 199 6.15 -0.02 -1.18
CA SER A 199 5.46 -1.32 -1.16
C SER A 199 6.43 -2.50 -1.32
N ASP A 200 7.38 -2.42 -2.25
CA ASP A 200 8.34 -3.50 -2.48
C ASP A 200 9.27 -3.74 -1.28
N ASN A 201 9.75 -2.67 -0.63
CA ASN A 201 10.59 -2.79 0.57
C ASN A 201 9.80 -3.32 1.78
N ASN A 202 8.57 -2.83 1.96
CA ASN A 202 7.68 -3.31 3.01
C ASN A 202 7.30 -4.78 2.80
N LEU A 203 7.09 -5.19 1.55
CA LEU A 203 6.80 -6.57 1.19
C LEU A 203 7.98 -7.50 1.48
N GLU A 204 9.20 -7.08 1.13
CA GLU A 204 10.43 -7.80 1.46
C GLU A 204 10.57 -8.00 2.98
N ARG A 205 10.41 -6.91 3.74
CA ARG A 205 10.44 -6.93 5.21
C ARG A 205 9.36 -7.83 5.80
N LEU A 206 8.17 -7.85 5.20
CA LEU A 206 7.07 -8.73 5.61
C LEU A 206 7.42 -10.20 5.36
N CYS A 207 7.98 -10.53 4.21
CA CYS A 207 8.44 -11.88 3.90
C CYS A 207 9.48 -12.37 4.91
N GLU A 208 10.48 -11.56 5.24
CA GLU A 208 11.50 -11.88 6.25
C GLU A 208 10.89 -12.14 7.63
N ARG A 209 9.95 -11.29 8.06
CA ARG A 209 9.27 -11.42 9.35
C ARG A 209 8.42 -12.68 9.40
N LEU A 210 7.70 -12.99 8.32
CA LEU A 210 6.88 -14.19 8.20
C LEU A 210 7.77 -15.45 8.18
N ALA A 211 8.88 -15.44 7.44
CA ALA A 211 9.81 -16.57 7.38
C ALA A 211 10.42 -16.87 8.75
N GLY A 212 10.72 -15.83 9.54
CA GLY A 212 11.21 -15.98 10.90
C GLY A 212 10.19 -16.55 11.89
N CYS A 213 8.90 -16.59 11.54
CA CYS A 213 7.83 -16.96 12.46
C CYS A 213 6.97 -18.15 12.02
N LEU A 214 6.88 -18.45 10.73
CA LEU A 214 6.05 -19.55 10.21
C LEU A 214 6.83 -20.87 10.11
N ALA A 215 6.11 -21.98 10.28
CA ALA A 215 6.58 -23.31 9.93
C ALA A 215 5.71 -23.81 8.75
N PRO A 216 6.30 -24.19 7.60
CA PRO A 216 7.73 -24.19 7.32
C PRO A 216 8.26 -22.76 7.17
N SER A 217 9.55 -22.58 7.45
CA SER A 217 10.24 -21.28 7.45
C SER A 217 10.42 -20.64 6.07
N GLU A 218 9.72 -21.15 5.07
CA GLU A 218 9.82 -20.72 3.68
C GLU A 218 8.65 -19.81 3.33
N VAL A 219 8.97 -18.57 2.96
CA VAL A 219 8.02 -17.58 2.48
C VAL A 219 8.43 -17.15 1.09
N ILE A 220 7.51 -17.26 0.15
CA ILE A 220 7.71 -17.02 -1.27
C ILE A 220 7.03 -15.71 -1.63
N ARG A 221 7.79 -14.79 -2.22
CA ARG A 221 7.26 -13.57 -2.81
C ARG A 221 6.92 -13.84 -4.27
N TYR A 222 5.77 -13.36 -4.70
CA TYR A 222 5.32 -13.43 -6.08
C TYR A 222 5.12 -12.04 -6.66
N LYS A 223 5.29 -11.93 -7.98
CA LYS A 223 4.96 -10.75 -8.77
C LYS A 223 4.02 -11.12 -9.91
N ALA A 224 3.03 -10.28 -10.17
CA ALA A 224 2.11 -10.45 -11.28
C ALA A 224 2.85 -10.11 -12.59
N VAL A 225 2.83 -11.06 -13.53
CA VAL A 225 3.36 -10.95 -14.89
C VAL A 225 2.28 -11.52 -15.82
N ASP A 226 1.77 -10.72 -16.73
CA ASP A 226 0.69 -11.09 -17.67
C ASP A 226 -0.56 -11.66 -16.96
N GLY A 227 -0.94 -11.05 -15.83
CA GLY A 227 -2.11 -11.47 -15.03
C GLY A 227 -1.91 -12.76 -14.23
N ARG A 228 -0.69 -13.32 -14.19
CA ARG A 228 -0.35 -14.50 -13.39
C ARG A 228 0.76 -14.21 -12.41
N TYR A 229 0.66 -14.76 -11.21
CA TYR A 229 1.72 -14.65 -10.22
C TYR A 229 2.87 -15.61 -10.53
N GLN A 230 4.06 -15.06 -10.65
CA GLN A 230 5.31 -15.80 -10.81
C GLN A 230 6.21 -15.58 -9.59
N ILE A 231 7.03 -16.57 -9.25
CA ILE A 231 7.96 -16.49 -8.11
C ILE A 231 8.98 -15.37 -8.38
N ALA A 232 9.08 -14.42 -7.46
CA ALA A 232 10.03 -13.32 -7.51
C ALA A 232 11.23 -13.57 -6.58
N SER A 233 10.98 -14.03 -5.34
CA SER A 233 12.02 -14.38 -4.37
C SER A 233 11.52 -15.42 -3.37
N ILE A 234 12.46 -16.09 -2.70
CA ILE A 234 12.19 -17.08 -1.65
C ILE A 234 13.01 -16.70 -0.42
N HIS A 235 12.34 -16.61 0.73
CA HIS A 235 12.90 -16.27 2.02
C HIS A 235 12.87 -17.50 2.92
N LYS A 236 14.01 -17.82 3.55
CA LYS A 236 14.14 -18.95 4.46
C LYS A 236 14.70 -18.47 5.80
N ASN A 237 14.21 -19.02 6.90
CA ASN A 237 14.80 -18.76 8.22
C ASN A 237 16.18 -19.41 8.33
N SER A 238 17.19 -18.63 8.70
CA SER A 238 18.58 -19.09 8.84
C SER A 238 18.81 -20.02 10.04
N ALA A 239 17.82 -20.21 10.91
CA ALA A 239 17.94 -21.05 12.11
C ALA A 239 17.77 -22.57 11.86
N GLU A 240 17.31 -22.99 10.67
CA GLU A 240 17.16 -24.42 10.32
C GLU A 240 18.42 -25.03 9.69
N SER A 241 19.45 -24.24 9.34
CA SER A 241 20.70 -24.77 8.75
C SER A 241 21.71 -25.32 9.77
N GLU A 242 21.44 -25.24 11.08
CA GLU A 242 22.36 -25.71 12.14
C GLU A 242 21.96 -27.03 12.79
N LYS A 243 20.88 -27.70 12.34
CA LYS A 243 20.45 -28.98 12.93
C LYS A 243 20.85 -30.24 12.15
N ASP A 244 21.54 -30.09 11.02
CA ASP A 244 21.99 -31.20 10.18
C ASP A 244 23.54 -31.37 10.14
N ASN A 245 24.25 -30.91 11.17
CA ASN A 245 25.69 -31.20 11.36
C ASN A 245 25.97 -31.92 12.68
#